data_AF-A0A067E836-F1
#
_entry.id   AF-A0A067E836-F1
#
_cell.length_a   1.000
_cell.length_b   1.000
_cell.length_c   1.000
_cell.angle_alpha   90.00
_cell.angle_beta   90.00
_cell.angle_gamma   90.00
#
_symmetry.space_group_name_H-M   'P 1'
#
loop_
_entity.id
_entity.type
_entity.pdbx_description
1 polymer ?
#
loop_
_entity_poly.entity_id
_entity_poly.type
_entity_poly.pdbx_seq_one_letter_code
_entity_poly.pdbx_strand_id
1 'polypeptide(L)'
;MKVRVTCVDSNGQTTMSREETTNLFGNYVMRFDGTPNLSNCFAQVSSGSEQGSTGCGAAAGPAQNLRLMFSMFDMEMYSVDSLLTQPAQPMSFCPKSANPVSPPATPTTPPAPVTPSTPPAPVTPSTPPAPVTRPISPPPFRLPPMPRFPPLPPLPHLPPMPPMPFVEATACPHQSWAMPEYKCYWRALNQDTKVAVAFGPLAARRYGTDVTLWQGLQGRGDLYRTLLREATTALLNSYNSLQFPYNSVSVVTHMNYALMDSPRSALLTAFRFMRANSGSGNVTCKFTPCK
;
A
#
# COMPACT_ATOMS: atom_id res chain seq x y z
N MET A 1 5.26 -7.20 9.89
CA MET A 1 6.39 -7.30 8.93
C MET A 1 6.76 -5.90 8.51
N LYS A 2 7.99 -5.65 8.03
CA LYS A 2 8.36 -4.33 7.51
C LYS A 2 8.54 -4.40 6.01
N VAL A 3 8.06 -3.39 5.31
CA VAL A 3 8.25 -3.24 3.87
C VAL A 3 9.11 -2.01 3.66
N ARG A 4 10.10 -2.13 2.80
CA ARG A 4 10.97 -1.05 2.37
C ARG A 4 10.73 -0.77 0.89
N VAL A 5 10.48 0.49 0.57
CA VAL A 5 10.50 1.00 -0.81
C VAL A 5 11.83 1.71 -1.02
N THR A 6 12.52 1.36 -2.09
CA THR A 6 13.82 1.91 -2.47
C THR A 6 13.73 2.42 -3.91
N CYS A 7 14.19 3.63 -4.14
CA CYS A 7 14.29 4.25 -5.46
C CYS A 7 15.76 4.37 -5.84
N VAL A 8 16.07 4.04 -7.08
CA VAL A 8 17.43 4.11 -7.64
C VAL A 8 17.48 5.11 -8.79
N ASP A 9 18.62 5.78 -8.96
CA ASP A 9 18.88 6.57 -10.16
C ASP A 9 19.26 5.69 -11.37
N SER A 10 19.55 6.33 -12.49
CA SER A 10 20.00 5.67 -13.72
C SER A 10 21.33 4.92 -13.57
N ASN A 11 22.10 5.21 -12.52
CA ASN A 11 23.39 4.57 -12.23
C ASN A 11 23.22 3.42 -11.21
N GLY A 12 22.00 3.13 -10.77
CA GLY A 12 21.70 2.11 -9.76
C GLY A 12 22.00 2.55 -8.32
N GLN A 13 22.30 3.84 -8.10
CA GLN A 13 22.56 4.37 -6.76
C GLN A 13 21.22 4.71 -6.08
N THR A 14 21.08 4.30 -4.81
CA THR A 14 19.88 4.59 -4.02
C THR A 14 19.73 6.09 -3.79
N THR A 15 18.67 6.68 -4.34
CA THR A 15 18.34 8.11 -4.18
C THR A 15 17.35 8.35 -3.05
N MET A 16 16.48 7.38 -2.79
CA MET A 16 15.46 7.46 -1.76
C MET A 16 15.18 6.07 -1.19
N SER A 17 14.96 5.99 0.12
CA SER A 17 14.41 4.78 0.72
C SER A 17 13.48 5.14 1.87
N ARG A 18 12.40 4.37 2.03
CA ARG A 18 11.47 4.49 3.16
C ARG A 18 11.01 3.11 3.59
N GLU A 19 10.81 2.94 4.89
CA GLU A 19 10.35 1.70 5.50
C GLU A 19 9.08 1.94 6.31
N GLU A 20 8.11 1.02 6.21
CA GLU A 20 6.82 1.09 6.89
C GLU A 20 6.44 -0.29 7.42
N THR A 21 5.70 -0.34 8.52
CA THR A 21 5.26 -1.61 9.12
C THR A 21 3.90 -2.02 8.55
N THR A 22 3.80 -3.26 8.10
CA THR A 22 2.52 -3.84 7.66
C THR A 22 1.56 -3.96 8.85
N ASN A 23 0.27 -3.71 8.61
CA ASN A 23 -0.76 -3.96 9.61
C ASN A 23 -0.97 -5.47 9.86
N LEU A 24 -1.89 -5.80 10.78
CA LEU A 24 -2.19 -7.18 11.18
C LEU A 24 -2.61 -8.09 10.00
N PHE A 25 -3.10 -7.50 8.91
CA PHE A 25 -3.53 -8.20 7.70
C PHE A 25 -2.50 -8.16 6.56
N GLY A 26 -1.27 -7.72 6.83
CA GLY A 26 -0.19 -7.65 5.84
C GLY A 26 -0.28 -6.47 4.87
N ASN A 27 -1.23 -5.53 5.07
CA ASN A 27 -1.33 -4.34 4.22
C ASN A 27 -0.42 -3.22 4.72
N TYR A 28 0.07 -2.39 3.81
CA TYR A 28 0.86 -1.20 4.13
C TYR A 28 0.50 -0.07 3.17
N VAL A 29 0.65 1.18 3.62
CA VAL A 29 0.50 2.37 2.79
C VAL A 29 1.65 3.31 3.16
N MET A 30 2.37 3.79 2.16
CA MET A 30 3.47 4.74 2.33
C MET A 30 3.11 6.06 1.66
N ARG A 31 3.48 7.18 2.28
CA ARG A 31 3.20 8.53 1.76
C ARG A 31 4.48 9.27 1.40
N PHE A 32 4.75 9.48 0.13
CA PHE A 32 5.91 10.24 -0.31
C PHE A 32 5.49 11.71 -0.45
N ASP A 33 6.08 12.62 0.33
CA ASP A 33 5.77 14.03 0.22
C ASP A 33 6.50 14.67 -0.96
N GLY A 34 5.82 15.56 -1.69
CA GLY A 34 6.26 16.13 -2.97
C GLY A 34 5.66 15.41 -4.18
N THR A 35 6.21 15.67 -5.37
CA THR A 35 5.90 14.93 -6.61
C THR A 35 7.11 14.06 -7.06
N PRO A 36 7.64 13.16 -6.21
CA PRO A 36 8.73 12.29 -6.64
C PRO A 36 8.20 11.28 -7.65
N ASN A 37 8.85 11.17 -8.80
CA ASN A 37 8.56 10.09 -9.74
C ASN A 37 9.02 8.76 -9.10
N LEU A 38 8.06 7.87 -8.83
CA LEU A 38 8.33 6.58 -8.19
C LEU A 38 8.47 5.41 -9.18
N SER A 39 8.55 5.69 -10.49
CA SER A 39 8.65 4.66 -11.54
C SER A 39 9.88 3.77 -11.42
N ASN A 40 10.97 4.30 -10.86
CA ASN A 40 12.25 3.59 -10.68
C ASN A 40 12.42 3.07 -9.25
N CYS A 41 11.30 2.87 -8.54
CA CYS A 41 11.29 2.36 -7.20
C CYS A 41 10.77 0.93 -7.16
N PHE A 42 11.29 0.16 -6.22
CA PHE A 42 10.83 -1.19 -5.92
C PHE A 42 10.55 -1.34 -4.43
N ALA A 43 9.58 -2.19 -4.11
CA ALA A 43 9.25 -2.59 -2.75
C ALA A 43 9.81 -3.98 -2.46
N GLN A 44 10.33 -4.17 -1.27
CA GLN A 44 10.79 -5.46 -0.76
C GLN A 44 10.49 -5.58 0.73
N VAL A 45 10.36 -6.81 1.21
CA VAL A 45 10.22 -7.06 2.64
C VAL A 45 11.58 -6.90 3.31
N SER A 46 11.69 -6.04 4.32
CA SER A 46 12.85 -6.01 5.19
C SER A 46 12.67 -7.05 6.29
N SER A 47 13.61 -7.98 6.39
CA SER A 47 13.63 -9.00 7.43
C SER A 47 13.59 -8.33 8.81
N GLY A 48 12.53 -8.58 9.57
CA GLY A 48 12.45 -8.17 10.96
C GLY A 48 13.37 -9.05 11.80
N SER A 49 14.25 -8.43 12.58
CA SER A 49 14.91 -9.10 13.70
C SER A 49 13.84 -9.72 14.61
N GLU A 50 14.08 -10.98 14.98
CA GLU A 50 13.23 -11.86 15.77
C GLU A 50 12.55 -11.18 16.97
N GLN A 51 11.22 -11.33 17.09
CA GLN A 51 10.47 -11.73 18.29
C GLN A 51 8.97 -11.50 17.99
N GLY A 52 8.27 -12.51 17.43
CA GLY A 52 6.86 -12.31 17.07
C GLY A 52 6.16 -13.53 16.45
N SER A 53 6.12 -14.65 17.18
CA SER A 53 5.11 -15.74 17.17
C SER A 53 4.59 -16.35 15.84
N THR A 54 5.01 -15.97 14.64
CA THR A 54 4.33 -16.37 13.38
C THR A 54 5.16 -17.21 12.42
N GLY A 55 6.42 -17.53 12.72
CA GLY A 55 7.24 -18.46 11.92
C GLY A 55 7.68 -17.95 10.53
N CYS A 56 6.95 -17.02 9.90
CA CYS A 56 7.19 -16.49 8.55
C CYS A 56 7.96 -15.15 8.52
N GLY A 57 9.19 -15.14 9.06
CA GLY A 57 10.03 -13.95 9.19
C GLY A 57 11.02 -13.68 8.04
N ALA A 58 11.22 -14.63 7.13
CA ALA A 58 12.17 -14.48 6.03
C ALA A 58 11.51 -13.81 4.82
N ALA A 59 12.18 -12.82 4.23
CA ALA A 59 11.76 -12.27 2.94
C ALA A 59 11.82 -13.37 1.88
N ALA A 60 10.79 -13.47 1.05
CA ALA A 60 10.67 -14.47 0.00
C ALA A 60 10.35 -13.81 -1.34
N GLY A 61 11.03 -14.26 -2.39
CA GLY A 61 10.84 -13.75 -3.74
C GLY A 61 11.60 -12.44 -4.04
N PRO A 62 11.52 -11.97 -5.30
CA PRO A 62 12.22 -10.77 -5.74
C PRO A 62 11.53 -9.50 -5.25
N ALA A 63 12.29 -8.40 -5.24
CA ALA A 63 11.71 -7.07 -5.09
C ALA A 63 10.71 -6.78 -6.23
N GLN A 64 9.63 -6.08 -5.91
CA GLN A 64 8.56 -5.77 -6.86
C GLN A 64 8.57 -4.30 -7.24
N ASN A 65 8.50 -4.02 -8.53
CA ASN A 65 8.46 -2.63 -9.02
C ASN A 65 7.13 -1.96 -8.66
N LEU A 66 7.19 -0.65 -8.39
CA LEU A 66 6.01 0.17 -8.18
C LEU A 66 5.30 0.42 -9.52
N ARG A 67 4.00 0.14 -9.57
CA ARG A 67 3.14 0.35 -10.73
C ARG A 67 2.17 1.50 -10.46
N LEU A 68 2.26 2.56 -11.26
CA LEU A 68 1.33 3.68 -11.22
C LEU A 68 -0.10 3.19 -11.48
N MET A 69 -0.99 3.42 -10.52
CA MET A 69 -2.42 3.14 -10.62
C MET A 69 -3.21 4.36 -11.06
N PHE A 70 -2.90 5.52 -10.48
CA PHE A 70 -3.54 6.78 -10.84
C PHE A 70 -2.55 7.94 -10.70
N SER A 71 -2.73 8.97 -11.54
CA SER A 71 -2.04 10.26 -11.48
C SER A 71 -3.05 11.35 -11.82
N MET A 72 -3.46 12.15 -10.84
CA MET A 72 -4.40 13.27 -10.99
C MET A 72 -4.19 14.30 -9.87
N PHE A 73 -4.32 15.60 -10.18
CA PHE A 73 -4.27 16.70 -9.19
C PHE A 73 -3.01 16.67 -8.30
N ASP A 74 -1.83 16.50 -8.90
CA ASP A 74 -0.54 16.39 -8.21
C ASP A 74 -0.44 15.25 -7.18
N MET A 75 -1.34 14.26 -7.28
CA MET A 75 -1.33 13.05 -6.45
C MET A 75 -1.19 11.82 -7.34
N GLU A 76 -0.20 10.99 -6.99
CA GLU A 76 0.06 9.72 -7.65
C GLU A 76 -0.05 8.57 -6.65
N MET A 77 -0.67 7.47 -7.07
CA MET A 77 -0.70 6.24 -6.30
C MET A 77 -0.07 5.11 -7.07
N TYR A 78 0.78 4.38 -6.35
CA TYR A 78 1.46 3.23 -6.86
C TYR A 78 1.00 1.98 -6.10
N SER A 79 0.91 0.87 -6.81
CA SER A 79 0.71 -0.47 -6.25
C SER A 79 1.93 -1.32 -6.53
N VAL A 80 2.07 -2.40 -5.79
CA VAL A 80 3.01 -3.47 -6.10
C VAL A 80 2.28 -4.80 -6.08
N ASP A 81 2.81 -5.76 -6.81
CA ASP A 81 2.39 -7.15 -6.64
C ASP A 81 2.73 -7.64 -5.22
N SER A 82 2.02 -8.69 -4.77
CA SER A 82 2.16 -9.18 -3.40
C SER A 82 3.61 -9.54 -3.08
N LEU A 83 4.10 -8.98 -1.98
CA LEU A 83 5.41 -9.33 -1.43
C LEU A 83 5.27 -10.57 -0.56
N LEU A 84 6.11 -11.58 -0.78
CA LEU A 84 6.03 -12.84 -0.06
C LEU A 84 6.97 -12.87 1.13
N THR A 85 6.53 -13.57 2.17
CA THR A 85 7.38 -13.97 3.30
C THR A 85 7.23 -15.46 3.50
N GLN A 86 8.30 -16.10 3.92
CA GLN A 86 8.33 -17.53 4.13
C GLN A 86 8.88 -17.88 5.51
N PRO A 87 8.58 -19.09 5.99
CA PRO A 87 9.28 -19.64 7.12
C PRO A 87 10.79 -19.68 6.92
N ALA A 88 11.56 -19.40 7.96
CA ALA A 88 13.02 -19.52 7.91
C ALA A 88 13.47 -20.96 7.62
N GLN A 89 12.65 -21.95 8.01
CA GLN A 89 12.85 -23.36 7.71
C GLN A 89 11.62 -23.93 6.99
N PRO A 90 11.81 -24.72 5.91
CA PRO A 90 10.72 -25.40 5.24
C PRO A 90 9.93 -26.27 6.23
N MET A 91 8.62 -26.28 6.10
CA MET A 91 7.77 -27.10 6.95
C MET A 91 8.01 -28.59 6.67
N SER A 92 7.77 -29.45 7.66
CA SER A 92 8.04 -30.90 7.57
C SER A 92 7.26 -31.62 6.44
N PHE A 93 6.17 -31.03 5.97
CA PHE A 93 5.38 -31.52 4.84
C PHE A 93 5.91 -31.11 3.46
N CYS A 94 6.89 -30.21 3.38
CA CYS A 94 7.52 -29.87 2.13
C CYS A 94 8.36 -31.08 1.65
N PRO A 95 8.24 -31.50 0.38
CA PRO A 95 9.07 -32.58 -0.14
C PRO A 95 10.54 -32.15 -0.02
N LYS A 96 11.33 -32.96 0.73
CA LYS A 96 12.78 -32.76 0.79
C LYS A 96 13.32 -33.05 -0.60
N SER A 97 13.78 -32.01 -1.30
CA SER A 97 14.46 -32.19 -2.58
C SER A 97 15.64 -33.15 -2.39
N ALA A 98 15.66 -34.25 -3.14
CA ALA A 98 16.77 -35.20 -3.14
C ALA A 98 18.00 -34.70 -3.91
N ASN A 99 17.94 -33.49 -4.49
CA ASN A 99 19.07 -32.86 -5.16
C ASN A 99 19.33 -31.46 -4.58
N PRO A 100 20.46 -31.23 -3.90
CA PRO A 100 20.95 -29.88 -3.71
C PRO A 100 21.41 -29.34 -5.06
N VAL A 101 20.69 -28.36 -5.60
CA VAL A 101 21.26 -27.50 -6.65
C VAL A 101 22.33 -26.67 -5.95
N SER A 102 23.59 -27.01 -6.20
CA SER A 102 24.74 -26.24 -5.73
C SER A 102 24.58 -24.77 -6.13
N PRO A 103 24.80 -23.80 -5.23
CA PRO A 103 24.93 -22.41 -5.65
C PRO A 103 26.09 -22.29 -6.67
N PRO A 104 26.02 -21.34 -7.63
CA PRO A 104 27.10 -21.14 -8.59
C PRO A 104 28.42 -20.93 -7.84
N ALA A 105 29.41 -21.77 -8.15
CA ALA A 105 30.73 -21.67 -7.57
C ALA A 105 31.33 -20.29 -7.88
N THR A 106 31.66 -19.55 -6.82
CA THR A 106 32.58 -18.41 -6.89
C THR A 106 33.90 -18.90 -7.50
N PRO A 107 34.54 -18.14 -8.41
CA PRO A 107 35.79 -18.58 -9.03
C PRO A 107 36.87 -18.79 -7.98
N THR A 108 37.39 -20.01 -7.93
CA THR A 108 38.47 -20.43 -7.04
C THR A 108 39.79 -19.84 -7.52
N THR A 109 40.44 -19.04 -6.68
CA THR A 109 41.83 -18.64 -6.87
C THR A 109 42.77 -19.87 -6.75
N PRO A 110 43.85 -19.96 -7.54
CA PRO A 110 44.73 -21.14 -7.54
C PRO A 110 45.53 -21.30 -6.23
N PRO A 111 45.87 -22.52 -5.82
CA PRO A 111 46.61 -22.77 -4.58
C PRO A 111 48.10 -22.47 -4.74
N ALA A 112 48.68 -21.77 -3.77
CA ALA A 112 50.12 -21.58 -3.65
C ALA A 112 50.81 -22.84 -3.05
N PRO A 113 52.10 -23.08 -3.36
CA PRO A 113 52.76 -24.35 -3.05
C PRO A 113 53.18 -24.49 -1.58
N VAL A 114 53.03 -25.72 -1.08
CA VAL A 114 53.54 -26.25 0.18
C VAL A 114 55.08 -26.26 0.23
N THR A 115 55.65 -25.91 1.39
CA THR A 115 57.01 -26.30 1.84
C THR A 115 57.11 -26.14 3.37
N PRO A 116 58.08 -26.77 4.07
CA PRO A 116 57.76 -27.70 5.16
C PRO A 116 58.20 -27.27 6.57
N SER A 117 57.62 -28.02 7.52
CA SER A 117 57.74 -28.07 8.97
C SER A 117 59.15 -27.90 9.57
N THR A 118 59.24 -27.20 10.71
CA THR A 118 60.32 -27.32 11.74
C THR A 118 59.80 -26.81 13.11
N PRO A 119 60.41 -27.18 14.27
CA PRO A 119 59.72 -27.69 15.47
C PRO A 119 59.58 -26.66 16.64
N PRO A 120 58.92 -27.03 17.77
CA PRO A 120 58.43 -26.08 18.77
C PRO A 120 59.34 -25.91 20.00
N ALA A 121 59.34 -24.69 20.59
CA ALA A 121 59.49 -24.37 22.02
C ALA A 121 59.66 -22.83 22.21
N PRO A 122 59.54 -22.26 23.42
CA PRO A 122 58.74 -22.62 24.59
C PRO A 122 57.84 -21.46 25.08
N VAL A 123 56.92 -21.82 25.97
CA VAL A 123 55.92 -20.96 26.62
C VAL A 123 56.58 -20.04 27.66
N THR A 124 56.23 -18.75 27.66
CA THR A 124 56.28 -17.88 28.86
C THR A 124 55.20 -16.80 28.83
N PRO A 125 54.78 -16.26 30.00
CA PRO A 125 53.41 -15.83 30.23
C PRO A 125 53.20 -14.31 30.35
N SER A 126 51.92 -13.93 30.17
CA SER A 126 51.18 -12.81 30.78
C SER A 126 51.58 -11.37 30.47
N THR A 127 50.67 -10.65 29.81
CA THR A 127 50.46 -9.21 30.01
C THR A 127 48.98 -8.86 29.74
N PRO A 128 48.38 -7.87 30.45
CA PRO A 128 46.94 -7.63 30.46
C PRO A 128 46.43 -6.92 29.20
N PRO A 129 45.14 -7.05 28.84
CA PRO A 129 44.57 -6.33 27.72
C PRO A 129 44.46 -4.83 28.01
N ALA A 130 44.95 -4.02 27.08
CA ALA A 130 44.79 -2.57 27.04
C ALA A 130 43.30 -2.18 26.85
N PRO A 131 42.89 -0.99 27.32
CA PRO A 131 41.50 -0.57 27.27
C PRO A 131 41.05 -0.20 25.86
N VAL A 132 39.84 -0.65 25.51
CA VAL A 132 39.13 -0.38 24.27
C VAL A 132 38.89 1.13 24.14
N THR A 133 39.57 1.78 23.19
CA THR A 133 39.30 3.16 22.79
C THR A 133 37.98 3.23 22.03
N ARG A 134 37.09 4.12 22.48
CA ARG A 134 35.80 4.41 21.84
C ARG A 134 36.00 4.94 20.42
N PRO A 135 35.10 4.64 19.46
CA PRO A 135 35.13 5.27 18.15
C PRO A 135 34.87 6.77 18.30
N ILE A 136 35.75 7.57 17.71
CA ILE A 136 35.65 9.02 17.61
C ILE A 136 34.43 9.36 16.74
N SER A 137 33.50 10.15 17.28
CA SER A 137 32.40 10.74 16.52
C SER A 137 32.94 11.53 15.33
N PRO A 138 32.40 11.34 14.10
CA PRO A 138 32.80 12.15 12.97
C PRO A 138 32.37 13.62 13.19
N PRO A 139 33.13 14.59 12.67
CA PRO A 139 32.81 16.00 12.83
C PRO A 139 31.49 16.35 12.12
N PRO A 140 30.74 17.35 12.61
CA PRO A 140 29.50 17.79 11.95
C PRO A 140 29.84 18.39 10.58
N PHE A 141 29.23 17.81 9.55
CA PHE A 141 29.25 18.36 8.19
C PHE A 141 28.62 19.75 8.21
N ARG A 142 29.42 20.78 7.86
CA ARG A 142 28.91 22.13 7.60
C ARG A 142 28.49 22.22 6.14
N LEU A 143 27.20 22.39 5.90
CA LEU A 143 26.65 22.65 4.57
C LEU A 143 27.17 24.00 4.04
N PRO A 144 27.46 24.11 2.74
CA PRO A 144 27.81 25.38 2.12
C PRO A 144 26.62 26.35 2.17
N PRO A 145 26.85 27.67 2.19
CA PRO A 145 25.78 28.65 2.13
C PRO A 145 25.01 28.51 0.81
N MET A 146 23.69 28.33 0.89
CA MET A 146 22.85 28.32 -0.32
C MET A 146 22.93 29.69 -1.02
N PRO A 147 23.05 29.72 -2.36
CA PRO A 147 22.91 30.97 -3.11
C PRO A 147 21.51 31.55 -2.88
N ARG A 148 21.45 32.83 -2.53
CA ARG A 148 20.18 33.55 -2.35
C ARG A 148 19.48 33.63 -3.70
N PHE A 149 18.34 32.97 -3.81
CA PHE A 149 17.45 33.14 -4.96
C PHE A 149 16.91 34.58 -4.99
N PRO A 150 16.71 35.16 -6.19
CA PRO A 150 16.03 36.44 -6.32
C PRO A 150 14.61 36.35 -5.74
N PRO A 151 14.08 37.44 -5.15
CA PRO A 151 12.72 37.44 -4.62
C PRO A 151 11.72 37.12 -5.75
N LEU A 152 10.89 36.11 -5.50
CA LEU A 152 9.80 35.75 -6.41
C LEU A 152 8.86 36.96 -6.57
N PRO A 153 8.36 37.23 -7.79
CA PRO A 153 7.34 38.24 -7.99
C PRO A 153 6.12 37.93 -7.11
N PRO A 154 5.41 38.95 -6.58
CA PRO A 154 4.24 38.74 -5.76
C PRO A 154 3.22 37.92 -6.55
N LEU A 155 2.84 36.77 -5.99
CA LEU A 155 1.81 35.91 -6.56
C LEU A 155 0.53 36.73 -6.74
N PRO A 156 -0.11 36.70 -7.93
CA PRO A 156 -1.42 37.30 -8.11
C PRO A 156 -2.36 36.71 -7.06
N HIS A 157 -3.23 37.57 -6.49
CA HIS A 157 -4.17 37.14 -5.47
C HIS A 157 -5.04 36.04 -6.07
N LEU A 158 -4.80 34.80 -5.62
CA LEU A 158 -5.62 33.66 -6.01
C LEU A 158 -7.06 33.96 -5.56
N PRO A 159 -8.06 33.76 -6.43
CA PRO A 159 -9.44 33.88 -6.00
C PRO A 159 -9.67 32.95 -4.81
N PRO A 160 -10.46 33.37 -3.81
CA PRO A 160 -10.79 32.51 -2.67
C PRO A 160 -11.33 31.18 -3.19
N MET A 161 -10.77 30.06 -2.70
CA MET A 161 -11.24 28.74 -3.09
C MET A 161 -12.75 28.69 -2.84
N PRO A 162 -13.55 28.22 -3.82
CA PRO A 162 -14.99 28.07 -3.62
C PRO A 162 -15.22 27.21 -2.37
N PRO A 163 -16.23 27.53 -1.54
CA PRO A 163 -16.53 26.74 -0.35
C PRO A 163 -16.73 25.30 -0.79
N MET A 164 -15.83 24.43 -0.32
CA MET A 164 -15.85 23.01 -0.59
C MET A 164 -17.10 22.45 0.10
N PRO A 165 -18.18 22.03 -0.60
CA PRO A 165 -19.41 21.54 0.05
C PRO A 165 -19.22 20.20 0.79
N PHE A 166 -18.00 19.68 0.85
CA PHE A 166 -17.62 18.35 1.33
C PHE A 166 -17.47 18.25 2.85
N VAL A 167 -17.62 19.38 3.56
CA VAL A 167 -17.46 19.42 5.03
C VAL A 167 -18.70 18.85 5.72
N GLU A 168 -19.85 18.77 5.03
CA GLU A 168 -21.04 18.23 5.65
C GLU A 168 -21.00 16.70 5.71
N ALA A 169 -21.03 16.18 6.94
CA ALA A 169 -21.06 14.75 7.19
C ALA A 169 -22.38 14.19 6.65
N THR A 170 -22.31 13.35 5.61
CA THR A 170 -23.50 12.66 5.11
C THR A 170 -23.23 11.19 4.79
N ALA A 171 -24.20 10.36 5.16
CA ALA A 171 -24.24 8.94 4.84
C ALA A 171 -25.66 8.60 4.43
N CYS A 172 -25.86 8.39 3.13
CA CYS A 172 -27.17 8.12 2.56
C CYS A 172 -27.27 6.66 2.12
N PRO A 173 -28.36 5.95 2.49
CA PRO A 173 -28.57 4.57 2.09
C PRO A 173 -28.90 4.51 0.58
N HIS A 174 -28.80 3.31 0.00
CA HIS A 174 -28.92 3.12 -1.45
C HIS A 174 -30.24 3.66 -2.03
N GLN A 175 -31.33 3.64 -1.24
CA GLN A 175 -32.63 4.14 -1.66
C GLN A 175 -32.59 5.64 -1.96
N SER A 176 -31.88 6.42 -1.14
CA SER A 176 -31.72 7.86 -1.37
C SER A 176 -30.98 8.13 -2.67
N TRP A 177 -29.92 7.38 -2.96
CA TRP A 177 -29.18 7.49 -4.23
C TRP A 177 -30.00 7.08 -5.46
N ALA A 178 -31.01 6.24 -5.26
CA ALA A 178 -31.95 5.80 -6.28
C ALA A 178 -33.10 6.80 -6.53
N MET A 179 -33.25 7.84 -5.71
CA MET A 179 -34.35 8.80 -5.89
C MET A 179 -33.98 9.87 -6.95
N PRO A 180 -34.88 10.17 -7.89
CA PRO A 180 -34.61 11.14 -8.96
C PRO A 180 -34.43 12.57 -8.43
N GLU A 181 -35.11 12.91 -7.34
CA GLU A 181 -34.98 14.19 -6.63
C GLU A 181 -33.58 14.45 -6.06
N TYR A 182 -32.72 13.44 -5.91
CA TYR A 182 -31.36 13.58 -5.39
C TYR A 182 -30.28 13.38 -6.47
N LYS A 183 -30.65 13.46 -7.75
CA LYS A 183 -29.74 13.21 -8.88
C LYS A 183 -28.49 14.12 -8.89
N CYS A 184 -28.59 15.36 -8.40
CA CYS A 184 -27.47 16.31 -8.35
C CYS A 184 -26.32 15.90 -7.41
N TYR A 185 -26.50 14.89 -6.55
CA TYR A 185 -25.42 14.33 -5.73
C TYR A 185 -24.53 13.33 -6.49
N TRP A 186 -24.94 12.89 -7.69
CA TRP A 186 -24.12 12.11 -8.62
C TRP A 186 -23.09 13.01 -9.33
N ARG A 187 -22.07 13.45 -8.59
CA ARG A 187 -21.07 14.44 -9.06
C ARG A 187 -19.84 13.78 -9.69
N ALA A 188 -19.06 13.07 -8.87
CA ALA A 188 -17.81 12.45 -9.32
C ALA A 188 -18.03 11.20 -10.19
N LEU A 189 -19.18 10.56 -10.01
CA LEU A 189 -19.63 9.40 -10.78
C LEU A 189 -21.06 9.67 -11.23
N ASN A 190 -21.45 9.04 -12.34
CA ASN A 190 -22.80 9.13 -12.89
C ASN A 190 -23.48 7.76 -12.94
N GLN A 191 -24.80 7.77 -13.13
CA GLN A 191 -25.63 6.56 -13.12
C GLN A 191 -25.21 5.53 -14.17
N ASP A 192 -24.68 5.99 -15.30
CA ASP A 192 -24.23 5.16 -16.42
C ASP A 192 -22.78 4.68 -16.30
N THR A 193 -22.05 5.17 -15.30
CA THR A 193 -20.68 4.70 -15.02
C THR A 193 -20.71 3.19 -14.86
N LYS A 194 -19.79 2.50 -15.56
CA LYS A 194 -19.70 1.03 -15.50
C LYS A 194 -19.07 0.59 -14.18
N VAL A 195 -19.59 -0.50 -13.60
CA VAL A 195 -19.02 -1.15 -12.42
C VAL A 195 -17.56 -1.53 -12.65
N ALA A 196 -17.23 -2.00 -13.85
CA ALA A 196 -15.87 -2.31 -14.26
C ALA A 196 -14.93 -1.09 -14.22
N VAL A 197 -15.44 0.11 -14.50
CA VAL A 197 -14.67 1.36 -14.45
C VAL A 197 -14.50 1.83 -13.00
N ALA A 198 -15.57 1.77 -12.20
CA ALA A 198 -15.54 2.24 -10.81
C ALA A 198 -14.75 1.34 -9.86
N PHE A 199 -14.85 0.01 -10.06
CA PHE A 199 -14.28 -0.98 -9.13
C PHE A 199 -13.17 -1.83 -9.74
N GLY A 200 -12.96 -1.73 -11.05
CA GLY A 200 -11.85 -2.39 -11.75
C GLY A 200 -12.16 -3.82 -12.21
N PRO A 201 -11.11 -4.57 -12.62
CA PRO A 201 -11.25 -5.81 -13.37
C PRO A 201 -11.84 -6.97 -12.58
N LEU A 202 -11.66 -7.02 -11.25
CA LEU A 202 -12.27 -8.07 -10.42
C LEU A 202 -13.79 -7.95 -10.38
N ALA A 203 -14.29 -6.73 -10.25
CA ALA A 203 -15.71 -6.46 -10.36
C ALA A 203 -16.24 -6.77 -11.77
N ALA A 204 -15.47 -6.42 -12.82
CA ALA A 204 -15.84 -6.76 -14.19
C ALA A 204 -15.99 -8.29 -14.39
N ARG A 205 -15.08 -9.09 -13.83
CA ARG A 205 -15.17 -10.57 -13.88
C ARG A 205 -16.38 -11.11 -13.14
N ARG A 206 -16.77 -10.50 -12.01
CA ARG A 206 -17.89 -10.99 -11.19
C ARG A 206 -19.26 -10.57 -11.74
N TYR A 207 -19.38 -9.33 -12.20
CA TYR A 207 -20.67 -8.72 -12.52
C TYR A 207 -20.89 -8.52 -14.03
N GLY A 208 -19.82 -8.58 -14.83
CA GLY A 208 -19.83 -8.21 -16.24
C GLY A 208 -19.32 -6.78 -16.46
N THR A 209 -18.98 -6.47 -17.71
CA THR A 209 -18.44 -5.16 -18.13
C THR A 209 -19.52 -4.11 -18.35
N ASP A 210 -20.74 -4.54 -18.66
CA ASP A 210 -21.82 -3.63 -19.08
C ASP A 210 -22.70 -3.14 -17.93
N VAL A 211 -22.56 -3.73 -16.74
CA VAL A 211 -23.35 -3.36 -15.57
C VAL A 211 -23.00 -1.94 -15.13
N THR A 212 -24.02 -1.10 -14.99
CA THR A 212 -23.87 0.29 -14.53
C THR A 212 -23.97 0.40 -13.01
N LEU A 213 -23.48 1.50 -12.44
CA LEU A 213 -23.66 1.80 -11.01
C LEU A 213 -25.14 1.90 -10.64
N TRP A 214 -25.97 2.44 -11.54
CA TRP A 214 -27.42 2.45 -11.35
C TRP A 214 -28.02 1.05 -11.20
N GLN A 215 -27.65 0.12 -12.08
CA GLN A 215 -28.06 -1.28 -11.97
C GLN A 215 -27.49 -1.93 -10.71
N GLY A 216 -26.26 -1.57 -10.32
CA GLY A 216 -25.64 -1.99 -9.07
C GLY A 216 -26.47 -1.63 -7.83
N LEU A 217 -27.01 -0.41 -7.77
CA LEU A 217 -27.88 0.04 -6.66
C LEU A 217 -29.20 -0.75 -6.56
N GLN A 218 -29.66 -1.34 -7.65
CA GLN A 218 -30.89 -2.13 -7.69
C GLN A 218 -30.69 -3.59 -7.29
N GLY A 219 -29.45 -4.03 -7.08
CA GLY A 219 -29.14 -5.42 -6.77
C GLY A 219 -29.92 -5.94 -5.55
N ARG A 220 -30.66 -7.05 -5.68
CA ARG A 220 -31.41 -7.71 -4.61
C ARG A 220 -31.30 -9.23 -4.70
N GLY A 221 -31.57 -9.92 -3.59
CA GLY A 221 -31.79 -11.38 -3.55
C GLY A 221 -30.55 -12.27 -3.69
N ASP A 222 -29.37 -11.71 -3.97
CA ASP A 222 -28.10 -12.43 -4.07
C ASP A 222 -27.02 -11.70 -3.26
N LEU A 223 -26.09 -12.46 -2.68
CA LEU A 223 -25.06 -11.93 -1.79
C LEU A 223 -24.07 -11.00 -2.51
N TYR A 224 -23.74 -11.28 -3.77
CA TYR A 224 -22.84 -10.45 -4.56
C TYR A 224 -23.57 -9.23 -5.12
N ARG A 225 -24.84 -9.36 -5.49
CA ARG A 225 -25.69 -8.20 -5.79
C ARG A 225 -25.84 -7.28 -4.57
N THR A 226 -25.94 -7.85 -3.37
CA THR A 226 -25.98 -7.10 -2.12
C THR A 226 -24.65 -6.39 -1.87
N LEU A 227 -23.51 -7.09 -2.03
CA LEU A 227 -22.18 -6.47 -1.96
C LEU A 227 -22.06 -5.31 -2.95
N LEU A 228 -22.43 -5.51 -4.22
CA LEU A 228 -22.35 -4.48 -5.25
C LEU A 228 -23.21 -3.25 -4.90
N ARG A 229 -24.45 -3.46 -4.45
CA ARG A 229 -25.35 -2.37 -4.04
C ARG A 229 -24.75 -1.54 -2.91
N GLU A 230 -24.32 -2.20 -1.83
CA GLU A 230 -23.82 -1.51 -0.65
C GLU A 230 -22.44 -0.87 -0.90
N ALA A 231 -21.58 -1.50 -1.70
CA ALA A 231 -20.29 -0.92 -2.12
C ALA A 231 -20.48 0.28 -3.06
N THR A 232 -21.41 0.22 -4.02
CA THR A 232 -21.75 1.36 -4.89
C THR A 232 -22.23 2.54 -4.05
N THR A 233 -23.11 2.27 -3.08
CA THR A 233 -23.62 3.29 -2.16
C THR A 233 -22.49 3.89 -1.30
N ALA A 234 -21.60 3.05 -0.77
CA ALA A 234 -20.46 3.50 0.01
C ALA A 234 -19.49 4.35 -0.81
N LEU A 235 -19.27 4.00 -2.08
CA LEU A 235 -18.43 4.75 -3.00
C LEU A 235 -19.03 6.15 -3.25
N LEU A 236 -20.32 6.22 -3.53
CA LEU A 236 -21.02 7.49 -3.76
C LEU A 236 -21.01 8.38 -2.51
N ASN A 237 -21.22 7.81 -1.31
CA ASN A 237 -21.09 8.52 -0.04
C ASN A 237 -19.66 9.04 0.17
N SER A 238 -18.64 8.22 -0.13
CA SER A 238 -17.24 8.61 0.03
C SER A 238 -16.81 9.79 -0.83
N TYR A 239 -17.42 9.98 -2.01
CA TYR A 239 -17.19 11.15 -2.86
C TYR A 239 -17.93 12.40 -2.38
N ASN A 240 -18.98 12.25 -1.58
CA ASN A 240 -19.82 13.36 -1.13
C ASN A 240 -19.53 13.81 0.30
N SER A 241 -18.83 13.00 1.10
CA SER A 241 -18.48 13.37 2.46
C SER A 241 -17.10 12.85 2.87
N LEU A 242 -16.21 13.77 3.25
CA LEU A 242 -14.90 13.42 3.82
C LEU A 242 -15.01 12.77 5.21
N GLN A 243 -16.16 12.91 5.86
CA GLN A 243 -16.44 12.31 7.16
C GLN A 243 -17.08 10.91 7.04
N PHE A 244 -17.34 10.44 5.82
CA PHE A 244 -17.83 9.08 5.61
C PHE A 244 -16.75 8.06 6.06
N PRO A 245 -17.10 6.98 6.78
CA PRO A 245 -16.11 6.07 7.40
C PRO A 245 -15.16 5.37 6.41
N TYR A 246 -15.51 5.34 5.13
CA TYR A 246 -14.67 4.75 4.07
C TYR A 246 -14.36 5.81 3.03
N ASN A 247 -13.09 6.13 2.80
CA ASN A 247 -12.73 6.87 1.58
C ASN A 247 -12.91 5.98 0.32
N SER A 248 -12.96 6.59 -0.85
CA SER A 248 -13.25 5.89 -2.12
C SER A 248 -12.30 4.71 -2.40
N VAL A 249 -11.00 4.90 -2.14
CA VAL A 249 -9.98 3.85 -2.26
C VAL A 249 -10.27 2.69 -1.33
N SER A 250 -10.67 2.97 -0.09
CA SER A 250 -11.00 1.94 0.90
C SER A 250 -12.22 1.13 0.49
N VAL A 251 -13.24 1.77 -0.10
CA VAL A 251 -14.43 1.08 -0.62
C VAL A 251 -14.05 0.11 -1.74
N VAL A 252 -13.30 0.59 -2.75
CA VAL A 252 -12.84 -0.25 -3.88
C VAL A 252 -11.98 -1.41 -3.38
N THR A 253 -11.07 -1.15 -2.45
CA THR A 253 -10.18 -2.15 -1.88
C THR A 253 -10.95 -3.24 -1.14
N HIS A 254 -11.86 -2.86 -0.24
CA HIS A 254 -12.66 -3.83 0.54
C HIS A 254 -13.58 -4.66 -0.37
N MET A 255 -14.18 -4.04 -1.39
CA MET A 255 -14.99 -4.78 -2.36
C MET A 255 -14.15 -5.80 -3.12
N ASN A 256 -12.99 -5.40 -3.64
CA ASN A 256 -12.12 -6.29 -4.41
C ASN A 256 -11.58 -7.45 -3.57
N TYR A 257 -11.20 -7.21 -2.31
CA TYR A 257 -10.84 -8.30 -1.39
C TYR A 257 -12.01 -9.25 -1.13
N ALA A 258 -13.20 -8.71 -0.92
CA ALA A 258 -14.38 -9.53 -0.68
C ALA A 258 -14.79 -10.38 -1.91
N LEU A 259 -14.46 -9.93 -3.12
CA LEU A 259 -14.64 -10.68 -4.36
C LEU A 259 -13.62 -11.80 -4.57
N MET A 260 -12.40 -11.64 -4.06
CA MET A 260 -11.32 -12.63 -4.18
C MET A 260 -11.40 -13.73 -3.11
N ASP A 261 -11.99 -13.42 -1.97
CA ASP A 261 -12.01 -14.29 -0.80
C ASP A 261 -13.17 -15.31 -0.89
N SER A 262 -14.18 -15.19 -0.03
CA SER A 262 -15.26 -16.16 0.11
C SER A 262 -16.64 -15.51 0.06
N PRO A 263 -17.72 -16.27 -0.24
CA PRO A 263 -19.10 -15.77 -0.16
C PRO A 263 -19.46 -15.15 1.19
N ARG A 264 -18.90 -15.71 2.28
CA ARG A 264 -19.06 -15.17 3.64
C ARG A 264 -18.41 -13.80 3.79
N SER A 265 -17.22 -13.61 3.21
CA SER A 265 -16.49 -12.34 3.19
C SER A 265 -17.23 -11.27 2.38
N ALA A 266 -17.79 -11.64 1.23
CA ALA A 266 -18.67 -10.78 0.44
C ALA A 266 -19.88 -10.29 1.24
N LEU A 267 -20.58 -11.20 1.93
CA LEU A 267 -21.72 -10.82 2.77
C LEU A 267 -21.32 -9.93 3.95
N LEU A 268 -20.24 -10.28 4.66
CA LEU A 268 -19.76 -9.50 5.80
C LEU A 268 -19.35 -8.08 5.38
N THR A 269 -18.67 -7.95 4.24
CA THR A 269 -18.28 -6.66 3.67
C THR A 269 -19.50 -5.86 3.24
N ALA A 270 -20.49 -6.50 2.63
CA ALA A 270 -21.75 -5.86 2.30
C ALA A 270 -22.45 -5.29 3.55
N PHE A 271 -22.51 -6.04 4.64
CA PHE A 271 -23.11 -5.54 5.90
C PHE A 271 -22.32 -4.40 6.55
N ARG A 272 -20.98 -4.42 6.45
CA ARG A 272 -20.15 -3.29 6.91
C ARG A 272 -20.47 -2.01 6.14
N PHE A 273 -20.55 -2.09 4.82
CA PHE A 273 -20.96 -0.95 4.00
C PHE A 273 -22.40 -0.52 4.28
N MET A 274 -23.35 -1.46 4.37
CA MET A 274 -24.74 -1.16 4.70
C MET A 274 -24.87 -0.37 6.00
N ARG A 275 -24.13 -0.78 7.03
CA ARG A 275 -24.10 -0.05 8.31
C ARG A 275 -23.54 1.36 8.15
N ALA A 276 -22.43 1.52 7.43
CA ALA A 276 -21.86 2.86 7.19
C ALA A 276 -22.80 3.74 6.36
N ASN A 277 -23.44 3.19 5.33
CA ASN A 277 -24.39 3.89 4.45
C ASN A 277 -25.66 4.33 5.17
N SER A 278 -26.06 3.61 6.22
CA SER A 278 -27.21 3.95 7.05
C SER A 278 -26.90 5.04 8.09
N GLY A 279 -25.64 5.49 8.15
CA GLY A 279 -25.16 6.42 9.18
C GLY A 279 -24.56 5.71 10.39
N SER A 280 -23.61 6.39 11.04
CA SER A 280 -22.97 5.93 12.29
C SER A 280 -22.61 7.15 13.15
N GLY A 281 -22.99 7.14 14.42
CA GLY A 281 -22.81 8.29 15.32
C GLY A 281 -23.68 9.48 14.89
N ASN A 282 -23.07 10.65 14.69
CA ASN A 282 -23.76 11.90 14.30
C ASN A 282 -23.91 12.10 12.78
N VAL A 283 -23.51 11.12 11.96
CA VAL A 283 -23.56 11.22 10.50
C VAL A 283 -24.86 10.60 9.99
N THR A 284 -25.78 11.43 9.49
CA THR A 284 -27.06 11.01 8.90
C THR A 284 -27.13 11.37 7.42
N CYS A 285 -28.14 10.86 6.71
CA CYS A 285 -28.39 11.31 5.34
C CYS A 285 -28.90 12.76 5.36
N LYS A 286 -28.24 13.62 4.60
CA LYS A 286 -28.52 15.07 4.54
C LYS A 286 -28.83 15.52 3.11
N PHE A 287 -29.30 14.59 2.29
CA PHE A 287 -29.76 14.94 0.95
C PHE A 287 -30.98 15.84 1.04
N THR A 288 -30.93 16.92 0.29
CA THR A 288 -32.08 17.78 0.02
C THR A 288 -32.45 17.65 -1.45
N PRO A 289 -33.75 17.75 -1.80
CA PRO A 289 -34.17 17.73 -3.20
C PRO A 289 -33.39 18.76 -4.02
N CYS A 290 -32.86 18.31 -5.15
CA CYS A 290 -32.20 19.17 -6.12
C CYS A 290 -33.22 20.19 -6.66
N LYS A 291 -32.76 21.43 -6.86
CA LYS A 291 -33.54 22.48 -7.51
C LYS A 291 -33.49 22.38 -9.02
#